data_AF-W4GWW1-F1
#
_entry.id   AF-W4GWW1-F1
#
_cell.length_a   1.000
_cell.length_b   1.000
_cell.length_c   1.000
_cell.angle_alpha   90.00
_cell.angle_beta   90.00
_cell.angle_gamma   90.00
#
_symmetry.space_group_name_H-M   'P 1'
#
loop_
_entity.id
_entity.type
_entity.pdbx_description
1 polymer ?
#
loop_
_entity_poly.entity_id
_entity_poly.type
_entity_poly.pdbx_seq_one_letter_code
_entity_poly.pdbx_strand_id
1 'polypeptide(L)'
;MTGNSGRKKTRAADEIKAAVQAVPQHSRQTLRALPANCGIPETTLIVHMKEHGSLKARYSYVKPMLTADNVQVRNSTSIYDDEEAAARSVKSKNFITKVMFLAAVARPRYDPATKEDLDGKIGILPFVEIIAAKRKSINREKGTPMTVPQNVNGGVYKDFMLQKVVPAVLARFPVGDLRRGVRIQQDNASPHRQSRHSFNWTIA
;
A
#
# COMPACT_ATOMS: atom_id res chain seq x y z
N MET A 1 -47.64 33.47 -4.71
CA MET A 1 -46.63 33.56 -3.63
C MET A 1 -45.90 32.24 -3.55
N THR A 2 -44.68 32.15 -4.07
CA THR A 2 -43.85 30.95 -3.94
C THR A 2 -43.40 30.82 -2.49
N GLY A 3 -43.91 29.81 -1.80
CA GLY A 3 -43.64 29.58 -0.38
C GLY A 3 -42.15 29.31 -0.14
N ASN A 4 -41.59 29.97 0.86
CA ASN A 4 -40.24 29.70 1.37
C ASN A 4 -40.25 28.41 2.20
N SER A 5 -40.69 27.31 1.60
CA SER A 5 -40.82 25.99 2.23
C SER A 5 -39.56 25.18 1.94
N GLY A 6 -38.71 25.06 2.96
CA GLY A 6 -37.48 24.28 2.89
C GLY A 6 -36.62 24.49 4.13
N ARG A 7 -35.68 23.56 4.37
CA ARG A 7 -34.68 23.70 5.45
C ARG A 7 -33.75 24.88 5.11
N LYS A 8 -33.75 25.91 5.95
CA LYS A 8 -32.84 27.06 5.80
C LYS A 8 -31.38 26.61 5.93
N LYS A 9 -30.50 27.18 5.11
CA LYS A 9 -29.06 26.95 5.20
C LYS A 9 -28.53 27.51 6.52
N THR A 10 -27.75 26.70 7.23
CA THR A 10 -27.19 27.08 8.54
C THR A 10 -25.91 27.92 8.40
N ARG A 11 -25.21 27.84 7.26
CA ARG A 11 -23.95 28.55 7.00
C ARG A 11 -23.99 29.27 5.67
N ALA A 12 -23.37 30.45 5.61
CA ALA A 12 -23.17 31.17 4.36
C ALA A 12 -22.04 30.54 3.51
N ALA A 13 -22.05 30.78 2.20
CA ALA A 13 -21.04 30.23 1.30
C ALA A 13 -19.62 30.70 1.66
N ASP A 14 -19.48 31.97 2.05
CA ASP A 14 -18.20 32.57 2.43
C ASP A 14 -17.67 32.01 3.75
N GLU A 15 -18.56 31.68 4.69
CA GLU A 15 -18.19 31.02 5.95
C GLU A 15 -17.66 29.60 5.70
N ILE A 16 -18.28 28.86 4.77
CA ILE A 16 -17.82 27.54 4.36
C ILE A 16 -16.46 27.64 3.70
N LYS A 17 -16.28 28.63 2.82
CA LYS A 17 -14.99 28.92 2.18
C LYS A 17 -13.92 29.20 3.22
N ALA A 18 -14.11 30.19 4.08
CA ALA A 18 -13.13 30.56 5.12
C ALA A 18 -12.74 29.38 6.02
N ALA A 19 -13.72 28.57 6.46
CA ALA A 19 -13.46 27.39 7.29
C ALA A 19 -12.66 26.31 6.56
N VAL A 20 -12.89 26.11 5.26
CA VAL A 20 -12.10 25.18 4.45
C VAL A 20 -10.71 25.76 4.16
N GLN A 21 -10.56 27.06 3.92
CA GLN A 21 -9.25 27.72 3.69
C GLN A 21 -8.36 27.69 4.94
N ALA A 22 -8.94 27.79 6.14
CA ALA A 22 -8.23 27.74 7.42
C ALA A 22 -7.56 26.37 7.69
N VAL A 23 -8.04 25.30 7.06
CA VAL A 23 -7.46 23.95 7.23
C VAL A 23 -6.20 23.81 6.36
N PRO A 24 -5.06 23.37 6.91
CA PRO A 24 -3.86 23.10 6.13
C PRO A 24 -4.16 22.18 4.93
N GLN A 25 -3.58 22.50 3.78
CA GLN A 25 -3.90 21.83 2.50
C GLN A 25 -3.75 20.30 2.55
N HIS A 26 -2.84 19.77 3.38
CA HIS A 26 -2.62 18.33 3.56
C HIS A 26 -3.74 17.63 4.34
N SER A 27 -4.47 18.36 5.18
CA SER A 27 -5.54 17.84 6.03
C SER A 27 -6.92 17.89 5.37
N ARG A 28 -7.07 18.65 4.27
CA ARG A 28 -8.32 18.78 3.51
C ARG A 28 -8.33 18.11 2.13
N GLN A 29 -7.41 17.17 1.88
CA GLN A 29 -7.24 16.56 0.54
C GLN A 29 -8.37 15.62 0.11
N THR A 30 -9.14 15.08 1.06
CA THR A 30 -10.20 14.11 0.78
C THR A 30 -11.49 14.55 1.46
N LEU A 31 -12.63 14.28 0.81
CA LEU A 31 -13.95 14.51 1.40
C LEU A 31 -14.20 13.70 2.67
N ARG A 32 -13.41 12.66 2.92
CA ARG A 32 -13.42 11.89 4.17
C ARG A 32 -12.74 12.61 5.34
N ALA A 33 -11.64 13.30 5.09
CA ALA A 33 -10.85 13.96 6.14
C ALA A 33 -11.25 15.43 6.35
N LEU A 34 -11.67 16.11 5.29
CA LEU A 34 -12.03 17.53 5.32
C LEU A 34 -13.11 17.85 6.37
N PRO A 35 -14.24 17.11 6.49
CA PRO A 35 -15.30 17.42 7.46
C PRO A 35 -14.82 17.48 8.90
N ALA A 36 -13.96 16.54 9.30
CA ALA A 36 -13.41 16.45 10.64
C ALA A 36 -12.48 17.64 10.95
N ASN A 37 -11.77 18.13 9.94
CA ASN A 37 -10.80 19.20 10.11
C ASN A 37 -11.40 20.61 9.98
N CYS A 38 -12.46 20.80 9.18
CA CYS A 38 -13.12 22.10 9.03
C CYS A 38 -14.38 22.27 9.91
N GLY A 39 -14.84 21.21 10.61
CA GLY A 39 -16.05 21.26 11.44
C GLY A 39 -17.34 21.44 10.63
N ILE A 40 -17.32 21.09 9.35
CA ILE A 40 -18.46 21.16 8.43
C ILE A 40 -18.89 19.75 8.03
N PRO A 41 -20.17 19.38 8.19
CA PRO A 41 -20.65 18.08 7.74
C PRO A 41 -20.37 17.83 6.26
N GLU A 42 -19.99 16.61 5.90
CA GLU A 42 -19.67 16.20 4.53
C GLU A 42 -20.80 16.53 3.55
N THR A 43 -22.05 16.32 3.97
CA THR A 43 -23.25 16.66 3.20
C THR A 43 -23.34 18.15 2.85
N THR A 44 -22.91 19.03 3.75
CA THR A 44 -22.92 20.49 3.53
C THR A 44 -21.83 20.90 2.54
N LEU A 45 -20.66 20.26 2.62
CA LEU A 45 -19.57 20.47 1.66
C LEU A 45 -19.96 20.01 0.26
N ILE A 46 -20.61 18.84 0.12
CA ILE A 46 -21.09 18.32 -1.17
C ILE A 46 -22.10 19.27 -1.81
N VAL A 47 -23.06 19.80 -1.02
CA VAL A 47 -24.03 20.79 -1.51
C VAL A 47 -23.32 22.08 -1.96
N HIS A 48 -22.39 22.60 -1.15
CA HIS A 48 -21.62 23.79 -1.49
C HIS A 48 -20.80 23.60 -2.78
N MET A 49 -20.17 22.43 -2.97
CA MET A 49 -19.47 22.08 -4.21
C MET A 49 -20.40 22.05 -5.42
N LYS A 50 -21.62 21.52 -5.27
CA LYS A 50 -22.61 21.45 -6.35
C LYS A 50 -23.16 22.83 -6.73
N GLU A 51 -23.35 23.71 -5.76
CA GLU A 51 -23.98 25.02 -5.95
C GLU A 51 -22.99 26.07 -6.48
N HIS A 52 -21.76 26.10 -5.95
CA HIS A 52 -20.79 27.14 -6.28
C HIS A 52 -19.70 26.68 -7.25
N GLY A 53 -19.45 25.36 -7.37
CA GLY A 53 -18.47 24.79 -8.31
C GLY A 53 -17.00 25.17 -8.07
N SER A 54 -16.72 26.05 -7.11
CA SER A 54 -15.41 26.65 -6.83
C SER A 54 -14.50 25.76 -5.98
N LEU A 55 -15.06 24.76 -5.29
CA LEU A 55 -14.33 23.72 -4.56
C LEU A 55 -14.36 22.42 -5.38
N LYS A 56 -13.21 22.00 -5.93
CA LYS A 56 -13.12 20.82 -6.82
C LYS A 56 -12.76 19.53 -6.09
N ALA A 57 -13.54 18.47 -6.34
CA ALA A 57 -13.28 17.12 -5.85
C ALA A 57 -12.12 16.47 -6.62
N ARG A 58 -11.39 15.57 -5.95
CA ARG A 58 -10.22 14.88 -6.48
C ARG A 58 -10.42 13.38 -6.49
N TYR A 59 -10.03 12.74 -7.59
CA TYR A 59 -9.95 11.29 -7.71
C TYR A 59 -8.48 10.86 -7.81
N SER A 60 -8.07 9.90 -6.98
CA SER A 60 -6.73 9.28 -7.05
C SER A 60 -6.55 8.32 -8.23
N TYR A 61 -7.60 8.16 -9.06
CA TYR A 61 -7.64 7.13 -10.08
C TYR A 61 -6.66 7.42 -11.21
N VAL A 62 -5.96 6.36 -11.63
CA VAL A 62 -4.85 6.40 -12.57
C VAL A 62 -5.38 6.69 -13.97
N LYS A 63 -5.24 7.94 -14.44
CA LYS A 63 -5.28 8.24 -15.87
C LYS A 63 -3.99 7.68 -16.52
N PRO A 64 -4.09 6.80 -17.52
CA PRO A 64 -2.99 5.92 -17.93
C PRO A 64 -1.80 6.63 -18.61
N MET A 65 -1.92 7.89 -19.03
CA MET A 65 -0.82 8.61 -19.70
C MET A 65 -0.44 9.92 -19.01
N LEU A 66 0.86 10.20 -18.93
CA LEU A 66 1.46 11.38 -18.32
C LEU A 66 1.52 12.54 -19.36
N THR A 67 0.38 13.14 -19.68
CA THR A 67 0.35 14.42 -20.43
C THR A 67 0.58 15.60 -19.48
N ALA A 68 1.00 16.76 -19.99
CA ALA A 68 1.17 17.98 -19.19
C ALA A 68 -0.10 18.31 -18.39
N ASP A 69 -1.26 18.19 -19.02
CA ASP A 69 -2.57 18.38 -18.39
C ASP A 69 -2.83 17.34 -17.29
N ASN A 70 -2.46 16.07 -17.51
CA ASN A 70 -2.62 15.01 -16.52
C ASN A 70 -1.66 15.17 -15.33
N VAL A 71 -0.49 15.79 -15.51
CA VAL A 71 0.43 16.15 -14.42
C VAL A 71 -0.20 17.23 -13.52
N GLN A 72 -0.78 18.27 -14.13
CA GLN A 72 -1.46 19.34 -13.41
C GLN A 72 -2.67 18.81 -12.62
N VAL A 73 -3.47 17.93 -13.23
CA VAL A 73 -4.61 17.25 -12.58
C VAL A 73 -4.17 16.28 -11.47
N ARG A 74 -2.98 15.67 -11.55
CA ARG A 74 -2.46 14.71 -10.55
C ARG A 74 -1.90 15.41 -9.30
N ASN A 75 -1.44 16.66 -9.41
CA ASN A 75 -0.81 17.41 -8.31
C ASN A 75 -1.75 18.42 -7.58
N SER A 76 -2.89 18.79 -8.18
CA SER A 76 -3.92 19.71 -7.62
C SER A 76 -4.59 19.31 -6.29
N THR A 77 -4.15 19.79 -5.15
CA THR A 77 -4.86 19.62 -3.86
C THR A 77 -6.33 20.10 -3.93
N SER A 78 -7.25 19.65 -3.05
CA SER A 78 -8.61 20.22 -3.00
C SER A 78 -8.53 21.68 -2.55
N ILE A 79 -8.46 22.55 -3.55
CA ILE A 79 -8.26 23.99 -3.42
C ILE A 79 -9.46 24.71 -4.00
N TYR A 80 -9.74 25.89 -3.47
CA TYR A 80 -10.57 26.84 -4.18
C TYR A 80 -9.80 27.40 -5.39
N ASP A 81 -10.52 27.86 -6.42
CA ASP A 81 -9.90 28.41 -7.64
C ASP A 81 -8.94 29.59 -7.38
N ASP A 82 -9.09 30.27 -6.24
CA ASP A 82 -8.24 31.40 -5.79
C ASP A 82 -7.09 31.00 -4.85
N GLU A 83 -6.90 29.71 -4.58
CA GLU A 83 -5.79 29.23 -3.75
C GLU A 83 -4.64 28.65 -4.59
N GLU A 84 -3.41 28.96 -4.17
CA GLU A 84 -2.23 28.35 -4.78
C GLU A 84 -2.07 26.88 -4.34
N ALA A 85 -1.94 25.98 -5.33
CA ALA A 85 -1.67 24.57 -5.05
C ALA A 85 -0.29 24.43 -4.40
N ALA A 86 -0.17 23.77 -3.24
CA ALA A 86 1.16 23.53 -2.69
C ALA A 86 1.94 22.64 -3.65
N ALA A 87 3.12 23.09 -4.06
CA ALA A 87 4.01 22.34 -4.92
C ALA A 87 4.41 21.02 -4.22
N ARG A 88 3.81 19.90 -4.64
CA ARG A 88 4.22 18.57 -4.22
C ARG A 88 5.11 17.95 -5.28
N SER A 89 6.41 17.89 -4.99
CA SER A 89 7.32 17.02 -5.72
C SER A 89 7.39 15.67 -5.01
N VAL A 90 7.03 14.61 -5.72
CA VAL A 90 7.22 13.23 -5.25
C VAL A 90 8.31 12.62 -6.11
N LYS A 91 9.28 11.93 -5.49
CA LYS A 91 10.30 11.20 -6.24
C LYS A 91 9.61 10.22 -7.18
N SER A 92 10.09 10.14 -8.43
CA SER A 92 9.49 9.22 -9.39
C SER A 92 9.57 7.79 -8.85
N LYS A 93 8.49 7.01 -9.05
CA LYS A 93 8.45 5.60 -8.64
C LYS A 93 9.51 4.75 -9.35
N ASN A 94 10.14 5.27 -10.41
CA ASN A 94 11.22 4.59 -11.12
C ASN A 94 12.51 4.51 -10.28
N PHE A 95 12.70 5.40 -9.31
CA PHE A 95 13.85 5.38 -8.40
C PHE A 95 13.57 4.66 -7.08
N ILE A 96 12.37 4.09 -6.91
CA ILE A 96 12.02 3.26 -5.76
C ILE A 96 12.43 1.82 -6.08
N THR A 97 13.24 1.22 -5.23
CA THR A 97 13.66 -0.18 -5.34
C THR A 97 12.45 -1.10 -5.28
N LYS A 98 12.28 -1.92 -6.32
CA LYS A 98 11.22 -2.94 -6.39
C LYS A 98 11.81 -4.26 -5.93
N VAL A 99 11.27 -4.79 -4.83
CA VAL A 99 11.68 -6.06 -4.24
C VAL A 99 10.55 -7.06 -4.38
N MET A 100 10.89 -8.28 -4.80
CA MET A 100 9.96 -9.41 -4.78
C MET A 100 9.99 -10.08 -3.40
N PHE A 101 8.86 -10.62 -2.98
CA PHE A 101 8.74 -11.34 -1.71
C PHE A 101 8.17 -12.73 -1.94
N LEU A 102 8.66 -13.69 -1.17
CA LEU A 102 8.01 -14.98 -0.98
C LEU A 102 7.18 -14.90 0.30
N ALA A 103 5.86 -15.00 0.17
CA ALA A 103 4.95 -15.09 1.30
C ALA A 103 4.59 -16.55 1.56
N ALA A 104 4.96 -17.06 2.73
CA ALA A 104 4.55 -18.38 3.20
C ALA A 104 3.43 -18.20 4.22
N VAL A 105 2.29 -18.81 3.93
CA VAL A 105 1.09 -18.75 4.77
C VAL A 105 0.50 -20.15 4.89
N ALA A 106 0.02 -20.47 6.07
CA ALA A 106 -0.70 -21.67 6.44
C ALA A 106 -2.13 -21.30 6.83
N ARG A 107 -3.02 -22.30 6.89
CA ARG A 107 -4.34 -22.08 7.50
C ARG A 107 -4.17 -21.85 9.00
N PRO A 108 -4.92 -20.91 9.61
CA PRO A 108 -4.94 -20.76 11.05
C PRO A 108 -5.36 -22.07 11.74
N ARG A 109 -4.68 -22.42 12.83
CA ARG A 109 -4.88 -23.70 13.55
C ARG A 109 -4.58 -23.53 15.02
N TYR A 110 -5.33 -24.22 15.86
CA TYR A 110 -5.04 -24.31 17.29
C TYR A 110 -4.01 -25.41 17.58
N ASP A 111 -3.00 -25.10 18.39
CA ASP A 111 -2.05 -26.07 18.91
C ASP A 111 -2.45 -26.51 20.34
N PRO A 112 -2.89 -27.76 20.54
CA PRO A 112 -3.25 -28.25 21.87
C PRO A 112 -2.03 -28.42 22.81
N ALA A 113 -0.80 -28.49 22.29
CA ALA A 113 0.41 -28.66 23.11
C ALA A 113 0.84 -27.34 23.77
N THR A 114 0.82 -26.24 23.03
CA THR A 114 1.16 -24.89 23.55
C THR A 114 -0.06 -24.13 24.06
N LYS A 115 -1.28 -24.58 23.70
CA LYS A 115 -2.56 -23.91 23.95
C LYS A 115 -2.67 -22.53 23.27
N GLU A 116 -2.02 -22.38 22.12
CA GLU A 116 -2.00 -21.14 21.34
C GLU A 116 -2.53 -21.37 19.93
N ASP A 117 -3.12 -20.33 19.34
CA ASP A 117 -3.52 -20.32 17.94
C ASP A 117 -2.36 -19.89 17.05
N LEU A 118 -2.00 -20.75 16.09
CA LEU A 118 -1.18 -20.38 14.96
C LEU A 118 -2.03 -19.53 14.00
N ASP A 119 -1.65 -18.27 13.84
CA ASP A 119 -2.35 -17.28 12.99
C ASP A 119 -2.20 -17.52 11.48
N GLY A 120 -1.48 -18.57 11.08
CA GLY A 120 -1.24 -18.95 9.70
C GLY A 120 -0.09 -18.19 9.04
N LYS A 121 0.44 -17.12 9.62
CA LYS A 121 1.53 -16.37 8.97
C LYS A 121 2.83 -17.12 9.20
N ILE A 122 3.50 -17.63 8.18
CA ILE A 122 4.80 -18.31 8.36
C ILE A 122 5.96 -17.34 8.12
N GLY A 123 5.90 -16.55 7.06
CA GLY A 123 6.90 -15.52 6.80
C GLY A 123 6.65 -14.71 5.52
N ILE A 124 7.24 -13.52 5.49
CA ILE A 124 7.36 -12.68 4.30
C ILE A 124 8.85 -12.48 4.07
N LEU A 125 9.38 -13.12 3.04
CA LEU A 125 10.80 -13.26 2.78
C LEU A 125 11.19 -12.46 1.53
N PRO A 126 11.89 -11.33 1.67
CA PRO A 126 12.34 -10.55 0.51
C PRO A 126 13.44 -11.27 -0.26
N PHE A 127 13.36 -11.27 -1.60
CA PHE A 127 14.44 -11.66 -2.49
C PHE A 127 15.43 -10.51 -2.62
N VAL A 128 16.34 -10.43 -1.65
CA VAL A 128 17.34 -9.37 -1.56
C VAL A 128 18.71 -9.92 -1.20
N GLU A 129 19.73 -9.22 -1.67
CA GLU A 129 21.12 -9.41 -1.28
C GLU A 129 21.61 -8.17 -0.54
N ILE A 130 22.44 -8.37 0.49
CA ILE A 130 23.14 -7.28 1.15
C ILE A 130 24.51 -7.16 0.48
N ILE A 131 24.69 -6.11 -0.31
CA ILE A 131 25.95 -5.82 -1.01
C ILE A 131 26.57 -4.53 -0.49
N ALA A 132 27.90 -4.44 -0.48
CA ALA A 132 28.59 -3.19 -0.17
C ALA A 132 28.35 -2.15 -1.28
N ALA A 133 28.07 -0.91 -0.91
CA ALA A 133 27.84 0.18 -1.86
C ALA A 133 29.06 0.38 -2.77
N LYS A 134 28.89 0.17 -4.08
CA LYS A 134 29.99 0.27 -5.06
C LYS A 134 30.47 1.71 -5.29
N ARG A 135 29.55 2.68 -5.17
CA ARG A 135 29.79 4.11 -5.45
C ARG A 135 29.41 4.95 -4.25
N LYS A 136 30.19 6.01 -4.00
CA LYS A 136 29.81 7.09 -3.07
C LYS A 136 28.63 7.86 -3.65
N SER A 137 27.68 8.24 -2.81
CA SER A 137 26.60 9.16 -3.16
C SER A 137 26.38 10.14 -2.01
N ILE A 138 25.60 11.20 -2.23
CA ILE A 138 25.28 12.16 -1.17
C ILE A 138 24.60 11.51 0.05
N ASN A 139 23.87 10.41 -0.16
CA ASN A 139 23.09 9.74 0.89
C ASN A 139 23.79 8.50 1.49
N ARG A 140 25.01 8.15 1.05
CA ARG A 140 25.79 7.02 1.61
C ARG A 140 27.23 6.98 1.10
N GLU A 141 28.14 6.52 1.95
CA GLU A 141 29.53 6.29 1.61
C GLU A 141 29.72 5.00 0.79
N LYS A 142 30.89 4.87 0.16
CA LYS A 142 31.28 3.63 -0.51
C LYS A 142 31.53 2.56 0.55
N GLY A 143 31.02 1.35 0.35
CA GLY A 143 31.19 0.24 1.29
C GLY A 143 30.00 0.02 2.23
N THR A 144 29.10 1.00 2.42
CA THR A 144 27.92 0.84 3.29
C THR A 144 27.07 -0.37 2.84
N PRO A 145 26.63 -1.27 3.74
CA PRO A 145 25.77 -2.39 3.38
C PRO A 145 24.46 -1.88 2.81
N MET A 146 24.12 -2.35 1.61
CA MET A 146 22.92 -1.99 0.89
C MET A 146 22.11 -3.22 0.54
N THR A 147 20.81 -3.14 0.77
CA THR A 147 19.86 -4.12 0.26
C THR A 147 19.57 -3.84 -1.21
N VAL A 148 19.87 -4.81 -2.07
CA VAL A 148 19.53 -4.78 -3.50
C VAL A 148 18.59 -5.92 -3.85
N PRO A 149 17.65 -5.71 -4.79
CA PRO A 149 16.80 -6.80 -5.26
C PRO A 149 17.65 -7.85 -5.98
N GLN A 150 17.42 -9.11 -5.63
CA GLN A 150 18.05 -10.25 -6.28
C GLN A 150 17.21 -10.72 -7.48
N ASN A 151 17.86 -11.21 -8.54
CA ASN A 151 17.15 -11.86 -9.63
C ASN A 151 16.65 -13.23 -9.17
N VAL A 152 15.34 -13.48 -9.27
CA VAL A 152 14.71 -14.71 -8.78
C VAL A 152 14.64 -15.73 -9.92
N ASN A 153 15.43 -16.79 -9.81
CA ASN A 153 15.34 -17.96 -10.67
C ASN A 153 14.86 -19.20 -9.87
N GLY A 154 14.64 -20.32 -10.54
CA GLY A 154 14.17 -21.55 -9.89
C GLY A 154 15.10 -22.06 -8.77
N GLY A 155 16.42 -21.85 -8.90
CA GLY A 155 17.40 -22.21 -7.88
C GLY A 155 17.27 -21.35 -6.62
N VAL A 156 17.30 -20.02 -6.78
CA VAL A 156 17.11 -19.05 -5.69
C VAL A 156 15.77 -19.29 -4.99
N TYR A 157 14.70 -19.54 -5.76
CA TYR A 157 13.39 -19.85 -5.21
C TYR A 157 13.41 -21.15 -4.39
N LYS A 158 14.01 -22.22 -4.92
CA LYS A 158 14.17 -23.50 -4.21
C LYS A 158 15.01 -23.34 -2.93
N ASP A 159 16.08 -22.57 -2.97
CA ASP A 159 16.93 -22.31 -1.81
C ASP A 159 16.16 -21.53 -0.74
N PHE A 160 15.37 -20.53 -1.11
CA PHE A 160 14.48 -19.84 -0.17
C PHE A 160 13.46 -20.78 0.47
N MET A 161 12.86 -21.68 -0.32
CA MET A 161 11.94 -22.69 0.22
C MET A 161 12.62 -23.60 1.25
N LEU A 162 13.79 -24.14 0.92
CA LEU A 162 14.50 -25.10 1.75
C LEU A 162 15.18 -24.48 2.97
N GLN A 163 15.79 -23.31 2.81
CA GLN A 163 16.61 -22.70 3.86
C GLN A 163 15.85 -21.69 4.71
N LYS A 164 14.70 -21.18 4.25
CA LYS A 164 13.91 -20.18 4.99
C LYS A 164 12.52 -20.70 5.33
N VAL A 165 11.77 -21.20 4.36
CA VAL A 165 10.37 -21.59 4.57
C VAL A 165 10.26 -22.88 5.39
N VAL A 166 10.96 -23.94 5.00
CA VAL A 166 10.90 -25.23 5.69
C VAL A 166 11.30 -25.12 7.17
N PRO A 167 12.42 -24.44 7.54
CA PRO A 167 12.76 -24.22 8.94
C PRO A 167 11.70 -23.41 9.69
N ALA A 168 11.11 -22.39 9.07
CA ALA A 168 10.05 -21.60 9.69
C ALA A 168 8.77 -22.42 9.92
N VAL A 169 8.43 -23.33 8.99
CA VAL A 169 7.33 -24.29 9.15
C VAL A 169 7.63 -25.21 10.33
N LEU A 170 8.81 -25.84 10.37
CA LEU A 170 9.21 -26.74 11.45
C LEU A 170 9.21 -26.07 12.82
N ALA A 171 9.59 -24.80 12.89
CA ALA A 171 9.64 -24.04 14.14
C ALA A 171 8.26 -23.62 14.65
N ARG A 172 7.28 -23.42 13.78
CA ARG A 172 5.98 -22.83 14.15
C ARG A 172 4.82 -23.81 14.10
N PHE A 173 4.86 -24.84 13.26
CA PHE A 173 3.73 -25.76 13.13
C PHE A 173 3.54 -26.62 14.38
N PRO A 174 2.28 -26.93 14.76
CA PRO A 174 1.99 -27.85 15.84
C PRO A 174 2.66 -29.21 15.62
N VAL A 175 3.23 -29.79 16.66
CA VAL A 175 3.96 -31.08 16.57
C VAL A 175 3.09 -32.19 16.00
N GLY A 176 1.79 -32.20 16.32
CA GLY A 176 0.83 -33.17 15.76
C GLY A 176 0.65 -33.06 14.25
N ASP A 177 0.72 -31.85 13.70
CA ASP A 177 0.64 -31.61 12.25
C ASP A 177 1.95 -31.98 11.55
N LEU A 178 3.09 -31.66 12.16
CA LEU A 178 4.40 -32.07 11.64
C LEU A 178 4.48 -33.59 11.48
N ARG A 179 4.01 -34.36 12.47
CA ARG A 179 3.97 -35.83 12.42
C ARG A 179 3.10 -36.41 11.30
N ARG A 180 2.08 -35.68 10.85
CA ARG A 180 1.21 -36.09 9.72
C ARG A 180 1.80 -35.74 8.35
N GLY A 181 2.87 -34.95 8.36
CA GLY A 181 3.50 -34.37 7.20
C GLY A 181 2.81 -33.08 6.75
N VAL A 182 3.62 -32.06 6.50
CA VAL A 182 3.17 -30.77 5.98
C VAL A 182 3.37 -30.74 4.47
N ARG A 183 2.28 -30.50 3.72
CA ARG A 183 2.33 -30.28 2.28
C ARG A 183 2.42 -28.79 1.98
N ILE A 184 3.45 -28.39 1.24
CA ILE A 184 3.62 -27.01 0.79
C ILE A 184 3.12 -26.89 -0.65
N GLN A 185 2.07 -26.09 -0.83
CA GLN A 185 1.51 -25.79 -2.15
C GLN A 185 2.06 -24.45 -2.64
N GLN A 186 2.48 -24.41 -3.90
CA GLN A 186 2.85 -23.17 -4.59
C GLN A 186 1.69 -22.74 -5.49
N ASP A 187 1.28 -21.49 -5.36
CA ASP A 187 0.19 -20.85 -6.09
C ASP A 187 0.66 -20.04 -7.31
N ASN A 188 1.98 -19.84 -7.44
CA ASN A 188 2.55 -19.06 -8.53
C ASN A 188 2.73 -19.90 -9.83
N ALA A 189 2.60 -19.24 -10.98
CA ALA A 189 2.96 -19.85 -12.27
C ALA A 189 4.43 -20.28 -12.24
N SER A 190 4.74 -21.50 -12.72
CA SER A 190 6.12 -21.99 -12.73
C SER A 190 7.05 -20.96 -13.38
N PRO A 191 8.11 -20.51 -12.69
CA PRO A 191 9.04 -19.55 -13.24
C PRO A 191 9.84 -20.25 -14.36
N HIS A 192 9.37 -20.13 -15.60
CA HIS A 192 9.99 -20.54 -16.86
C HIS A 192 10.66 -21.94 -16.91
N ARG A 193 9.99 -22.87 -17.60
CA ARG A 193 10.48 -24.18 -18.12
C ARG A 193 11.69 -24.78 -17.38
N GLN A 194 11.43 -25.52 -16.31
CA GLN A 194 11.99 -26.85 -16.16
C GLN A 194 10.89 -27.83 -15.72
N SER A 195 11.05 -29.07 -16.16
CA SER A 195 10.05 -30.12 -16.35
C SER A 195 9.07 -30.37 -15.20
N ARG A 196 7.89 -30.91 -15.59
CA ARG A 196 6.85 -31.50 -14.72
C ARG A 196 7.47 -32.39 -13.64
N HIS A 197 7.77 -31.80 -12.50
CA HIS A 197 7.84 -32.50 -11.23
C HIS A 197 7.06 -31.62 -10.26
N SER A 198 5.82 -32.02 -10.01
CA SER A 198 5.13 -31.64 -8.79
C SER A 198 6.03 -32.10 -7.64
N PHE A 199 6.86 -31.21 -7.12
CA PHE A 199 7.65 -31.47 -5.92
C PHE A 199 6.67 -31.49 -4.75
N ASN A 200 6.08 -32.67 -4.52
CA ASN A 200 5.41 -32.98 -3.27
C ASN A 200 6.51 -33.09 -2.21
N TRP A 201 6.77 -32.00 -1.51
CA TRP A 201 7.52 -32.05 -0.27
C TRP A 201 6.59 -32.62 0.80
N THR A 202 6.78 -33.91 1.09
CA THR A 202 6.36 -34.49 2.36
C THR A 202 7.53 -34.29 3.30
N ILE A 203 7.42 -33.35 4.23
CA ILE A 203 8.32 -33.32 5.39
C ILE A 203 7.80 -34.43 6.30
N ALA A 204 8.48 -35.58 6.31
CA ALA A 204 8.21 -36.69 7.23
C ALA A 204 8.92 -36.45 8.58
#